data_AF-A0A3D4UQN9-F1
#
_entry.id   AF-A0A3D4UQN9-F1
#
_cell.length_a   1.000
_cell.length_b   1.000
_cell.length_c   1.000
_cell.angle_alpha   90.00
_cell.angle_beta   90.00
_cell.angle_gamma   90.00
#
_symmetry.space_group_name_H-M   'P 1'
#
loop_
_entity.id
_entity.type
_entity.pdbx_description
1 polymer ?
#
loop_
_entity_poly.entity_id
_entity_poly.type
_entity_poly.pdbx_seq_one_letter_code
_entity_poly.pdbx_strand_id
1 'polypeptide(L)'
;RNDIGPENDTAKITEWMHQAFAEKRKLMGFGHRVYKNGDHRAPILHGLGRKAAEARGPEFVKLFELGETVQQIMEDEKKIYPNVDFPCGMTYFTMGIPVPQYTPIFVASRITGWCAHIMEQHANNRLIRPRAAYVGPETRSWNA
;
A
#
# COMPACT_ATOMS: atom_id res chain seq x y z
N ARG A 1 7.02 4.62 -15.52
CA ARG A 1 5.99 5.63 -15.84
C ARG A 1 6.69 6.97 -15.71
N ASN A 2 6.85 7.69 -16.83
CA ASN A 2 7.69 8.90 -16.96
C ASN A 2 6.95 10.18 -16.51
N ASP A 3 5.89 10.00 -15.73
CA ASP A 3 4.84 10.98 -15.49
C ASP A 3 5.34 12.19 -14.70
N ILE A 4 6.42 12.03 -13.92
CA ILE A 4 7.03 13.07 -13.07
C ILE A 4 8.37 13.55 -13.65
N GLY A 5 8.82 12.96 -14.77
CA GLY A 5 10.09 13.28 -15.43
C GLY A 5 11.34 12.98 -14.58
N PRO A 6 12.55 13.02 -15.17
CA PRO A 6 13.81 12.79 -14.47
C PRO A 6 14.20 13.92 -13.49
N GLU A 7 13.48 15.03 -13.53
CA GLU A 7 13.81 16.29 -12.86
C GLU A 7 13.33 16.32 -11.40
N ASN A 8 12.39 15.44 -11.02
CA ASN A 8 11.87 15.32 -9.64
C ASN A 8 11.44 16.68 -9.05
N ASP A 9 10.63 17.41 -9.81
CA ASP A 9 10.11 18.73 -9.45
C ASP A 9 8.90 18.61 -8.50
N THR A 10 8.99 19.25 -7.33
CA THR A 10 7.93 19.26 -6.31
C THR A 10 6.64 19.90 -6.84
N ALA A 11 6.74 20.87 -7.75
CA ALA A 11 5.58 21.47 -8.40
C ALA A 11 4.79 20.44 -9.22
N LYS A 12 5.50 19.58 -9.98
CA LYS A 12 4.89 18.52 -10.78
C LYS A 12 4.24 17.43 -9.92
N ILE A 13 4.83 17.12 -8.76
CA ILE A 13 4.21 16.19 -7.78
C ILE A 13 2.88 16.77 -7.30
N THR A 14 2.88 18.04 -6.90
CA THR A 14 1.68 18.71 -6.38
C THR A 14 0.58 18.75 -7.44
N GLU A 15 0.92 19.12 -8.67
CA GLU A 15 -0.02 19.12 -9.80
C GLU A 15 -0.60 17.72 -10.07
N TRP A 16 0.26 16.70 -10.13
CA TRP A 16 -0.18 15.32 -10.35
C TRP A 16 -1.10 14.82 -9.22
N MET A 17 -0.79 15.15 -7.97
CA MET A 17 -1.61 14.79 -6.81
C MET A 17 -2.98 15.47 -6.87
N HIS A 18 -3.03 16.76 -7.18
CA HIS A 18 -4.29 17.50 -7.33
C HIS A 18 -5.15 16.95 -8.47
N GLN A 19 -4.53 16.60 -9.59
CA GLN A 19 -5.23 15.92 -10.68
C GLN A 19 -5.77 14.55 -10.22
N ALA A 20 -4.96 13.76 -9.52
CA ALA A 20 -5.39 12.47 -8.99
C ALA A 20 -6.58 12.61 -8.02
N PHE A 21 -6.60 13.67 -7.21
CA PHE A 21 -7.71 13.99 -6.33
C PHE A 21 -8.98 14.39 -7.08
N ALA A 22 -8.85 15.27 -8.08
CA ALA A 22 -9.97 15.72 -8.90
C ALA A 22 -10.65 14.54 -9.63
N GLU A 23 -9.84 13.61 -10.12
CA GLU A 23 -10.29 12.39 -10.79
C GLU A 23 -10.70 11.26 -9.81
N LYS A 24 -10.61 11.50 -8.49
CA LYS A 24 -10.92 10.50 -7.44
C LYS A 24 -10.13 9.20 -7.61
N ARG A 25 -8.88 9.29 -8.09
CA ARG A 25 -7.99 8.14 -8.21
C ARG A 25 -7.65 7.60 -6.83
N LYS A 26 -7.60 6.27 -6.70
CA LYS A 26 -7.12 5.62 -5.49
C LYS A 26 -5.58 5.65 -5.48
N LEU A 27 -5.02 6.34 -4.48
CA LEU A 27 -3.58 6.38 -4.25
C LEU A 27 -3.14 5.16 -3.44
N MET A 28 -2.23 4.37 -4.01
CA MET A 28 -1.72 3.16 -3.38
C MET A 28 -0.71 3.51 -2.27
N GLY A 29 -0.64 2.66 -1.23
CA GLY A 29 0.22 2.92 -0.07
C GLY A 29 -0.38 3.86 0.98
N PHE A 30 -1.61 4.32 0.79
CA PHE A 30 -2.30 5.23 1.72
C PHE A 30 -3.61 4.64 2.24
N GLY A 31 -3.87 4.91 3.52
CA GLY A 31 -5.07 4.49 4.21
C GLY A 31 -5.04 3.04 4.68
N HIS A 32 -5.84 2.75 5.70
CA HIS A 32 -5.93 1.44 6.33
C HIS A 32 -7.34 1.19 6.87
N ARG A 33 -7.81 -0.06 6.81
CA ARG A 33 -9.16 -0.43 7.29
C ARG A 33 -9.28 -0.27 8.81
N VAL A 34 -8.21 -0.66 9.52
CA VAL A 34 -8.10 -0.66 10.98
C VAL A 34 -7.48 0.65 11.50
N TYR A 35 -6.22 0.95 11.19
CA TYR A 35 -5.54 2.16 11.66
C TYR A 35 -6.17 3.45 11.14
N LYS A 36 -6.52 4.35 12.07
CA LYS A 36 -7.09 5.67 11.76
C LYS A 36 -6.05 6.79 11.81
N ASN A 37 -5.02 6.62 12.65
CA ASN A 37 -4.01 7.64 12.93
C ASN A 37 -2.61 7.21 12.45
N GLY A 38 -2.56 6.50 11.32
CA GLY A 38 -1.31 5.99 10.74
C GLY A 38 -0.97 4.54 11.12
N ASP A 39 -0.28 3.86 10.21
CA ASP A 39 0.25 2.52 10.40
C ASP A 39 1.58 2.58 11.16
N HIS A 40 1.65 1.96 12.34
CA HIS A 40 2.86 1.98 13.18
C HIS A 40 4.09 1.35 12.52
N ARG A 41 3.91 0.51 11.48
CA ARG A 41 5.01 -0.14 10.76
C ARG A 41 5.63 0.77 9.71
N ALA A 42 4.85 1.73 9.18
CA ALA A 42 5.31 2.65 8.15
C ALA A 42 6.53 3.48 8.59
N PRO A 43 6.55 4.16 9.76
CA PRO A 43 7.70 4.95 10.18
C PRO A 43 8.96 4.10 10.42
N ILE A 44 8.80 2.86 10.91
CA ILE A 44 9.91 1.92 11.12
C ILE A 44 10.56 1.59 9.79
N LEU A 45 9.76 1.14 8.82
CA LEU A 45 10.27 0.75 7.51
C LEU A 45 10.81 1.95 6.73
N HIS A 46 10.19 3.12 6.89
CA HIS A 46 10.67 4.37 6.32
C HIS A 46 12.08 4.71 6.84
N GLY A 47 12.31 4.65 8.15
CA GLY A 47 13.62 4.91 8.74
C GLY A 47 14.71 3.92 8.29
N LEU A 48 14.36 2.63 8.15
CA LEU A 48 15.27 1.62 7.61
C LEU A 48 15.59 1.86 6.13
N GLY A 49 14.56 2.17 5.34
CA GLY A 49 14.71 2.50 3.93
C GLY A 49 15.56 3.75 3.70
N ARG A 50 15.38 4.79 4.52
CA ARG A 50 16.17 6.04 4.45
C ARG A 50 17.65 5.78 4.72
N LYS A 51 17.98 4.96 5.73
CA LYS A 51 19.36 4.54 5.99
C LYS A 51 19.97 3.75 4.81
N ALA A 52 19.18 2.87 4.19
CA ALA A 52 19.63 2.13 3.00
C ALA A 52 19.85 3.06 1.80
N ALA A 53 19.02 4.11 1.66
CA ALA A 53 19.16 5.12 0.63
C ALA A 53 20.42 5.96 0.81
N GLU A 54 20.67 6.45 2.03
CA GLU A 54 21.88 7.18 2.40
C GLU A 54 23.16 6.39 2.10
N ALA A 55 23.15 5.08 2.34
CA ALA A 55 24.28 4.20 2.04
C ALA A 55 24.48 3.95 0.53
N ARG A 56 23.43 4.13 -0.30
CA ARG A 56 23.48 3.76 -1.73
C ARG A 56 23.78 4.95 -2.64
N GLY A 57 23.21 6.12 -2.36
CA GLY A 57 23.48 7.30 -3.16
C GLY A 57 22.43 8.42 -3.02
N PRO A 58 22.79 9.67 -3.38
CA PRO A 58 21.93 10.84 -3.25
C PRO A 58 20.63 10.74 -4.05
N GLU A 59 20.62 10.01 -5.17
CA GLU A 59 19.42 9.77 -5.97
C GLU A 59 18.35 8.97 -5.21
N PHE A 60 18.76 8.04 -4.34
CA PHE A 60 17.86 7.26 -3.51
C PHE A 60 17.36 8.08 -2.32
N VAL A 61 18.22 8.93 -1.73
CA VAL A 61 17.79 9.85 -0.68
C VAL A 61 16.70 10.80 -1.22
N LYS A 62 16.92 11.33 -2.42
CA LYS A 62 15.94 12.18 -3.10
C LYS A 62 14.61 11.46 -3.33
N LEU A 63 14.61 10.15 -3.63
CA LEU A 63 13.37 9.37 -3.75
C LEU A 63 12.54 9.39 -2.45
N PHE A 64 13.19 9.28 -1.28
CA PHE A 64 12.52 9.35 0.01
C PHE A 64 11.98 10.76 0.30
N GLU A 65 12.72 11.82 -0.01
CA GLU A 65 12.26 13.22 0.16
C GLU A 65 11.00 13.52 -0.68
N LEU A 66 10.93 12.98 -1.89
CA LEU A 66 9.73 13.08 -2.73
C LEU A 66 8.57 12.29 -2.13
N GLY A 67 8.85 11.10 -1.59
CA GLY A 67 7.87 10.30 -0.86
C GLY A 67 7.33 11.01 0.38
N GLU A 68 8.17 11.72 1.13
CA GLU A 68 7.81 12.56 2.28
C GLU A 68 6.90 13.72 1.83
N THR A 69 7.21 14.34 0.69
CA THR A 69 6.35 15.38 0.09
C THR A 69 4.95 14.85 -0.25
N VAL A 70 4.87 13.67 -0.89
CA VAL A 70 3.59 13.02 -1.20
C VAL A 70 2.81 12.68 0.08
N GLN A 71 3.49 12.22 1.13
CA GLN A 71 2.87 11.97 2.44
C GLN A 71 2.27 13.23 3.04
N GLN A 72 3.02 14.34 3.02
CA GLN A 72 2.57 15.62 3.56
C GLN A 72 1.31 16.11 2.83
N ILE A 73 1.30 16.08 1.49
CA ILE A 73 0.11 16.46 0.69
C ILE A 73 -1.10 15.59 1.05
N MET A 74 -0.91 14.27 1.20
CA MET A 74 -1.99 13.35 1.58
C MET A 74 -2.55 13.62 2.99
N GLU A 75 -1.67 13.95 3.93
CA GLU A 75 -2.06 14.30 5.29
C GLU A 75 -2.80 15.64 5.34
N ASP A 76 -2.32 16.66 4.63
CA ASP A 76 -2.91 17.99 4.64
C ASP A 76 -4.28 18.00 3.96
N GLU A 77 -4.37 17.45 2.76
CA GLU A 77 -5.57 17.55 1.89
C GLU A 77 -6.62 16.46 2.18
N LYS A 78 -6.19 15.25 2.57
CA LYS A 78 -7.10 14.10 2.72
C LYS A 78 -7.17 13.56 4.14
N LYS A 79 -6.25 13.92 5.03
CA LYS A 79 -6.12 13.32 6.37
C LYS A 79 -5.97 11.80 6.29
N ILE A 80 -5.25 11.32 5.27
CA ILE A 80 -4.99 9.90 5.04
C ILE A 80 -3.49 9.66 5.17
N TYR A 81 -3.13 8.80 6.12
CA TYR A 81 -1.75 8.46 6.45
C TYR A 81 -1.21 7.30 5.59
N PRO A 82 0.12 7.22 5.39
CA PRO A 82 0.74 6.09 4.72
C PRO A 82 0.53 4.80 5.50
N ASN A 83 0.37 3.70 4.78
CA ASN A 83 0.47 2.35 5.31
C ASN A 83 1.87 1.78 5.05
N VAL A 84 2.16 0.59 5.57
CA VAL A 84 3.49 -0.04 5.43
C VAL A 84 3.95 -0.23 3.98
N ASP A 85 3.02 -0.37 3.02
CA ASP A 85 3.36 -0.65 1.62
C ASP A 85 4.04 0.56 0.94
N PHE A 86 3.77 1.78 1.40
CA PHE A 86 4.35 3.00 0.84
C PHE A 86 5.88 3.06 1.00
N PRO A 87 6.45 3.04 2.22
CA PRO A 87 7.89 2.97 2.41
C PRO A 87 8.49 1.65 1.93
N CYS A 88 7.71 0.55 1.90
CA CYS A 88 8.17 -0.75 1.41
C CYS A 88 8.61 -0.70 -0.05
N GLY A 89 7.79 -0.09 -0.92
CA GLY A 89 8.11 0.05 -2.34
C GLY A 89 9.41 0.82 -2.58
N MET A 90 9.59 1.97 -1.90
CA MET A 90 10.82 2.77 -2.00
C MET A 90 12.04 2.00 -1.45
N THR A 91 11.87 1.26 -0.37
CA THR A 91 12.93 0.46 0.24
C THR A 91 13.41 -0.65 -0.71
N TYR A 92 12.49 -1.44 -1.28
CA TYR A 92 12.86 -2.49 -2.22
C TYR A 92 13.46 -1.94 -3.52
N PHE A 93 12.97 -0.80 -3.99
CA PHE A 93 13.57 -0.11 -5.13
C PHE A 93 15.02 0.30 -4.83
N THR A 94 15.25 0.86 -3.63
CA THR A 94 16.58 1.21 -3.14
C THR A 94 17.48 -0.01 -2.96
N MET A 95 16.92 -1.20 -2.72
CA MET A 95 17.69 -2.44 -2.69
C MET A 95 18.00 -2.99 -4.09
N GLY A 96 17.44 -2.40 -5.16
CA GLY A 96 17.62 -2.86 -6.53
C GLY A 96 16.78 -4.11 -6.85
N ILE A 97 15.75 -4.38 -6.04
CA ILE A 97 14.85 -5.51 -6.24
C ILE A 97 13.88 -5.14 -7.39
N PRO A 98 13.70 -6.01 -8.40
CA PRO A 98 12.71 -5.82 -9.44
C PRO A 98 11.27 -5.75 -8.88
N VAL A 99 10.47 -4.80 -9.38
CA VAL A 99 9.07 -4.59 -8.96
C VAL A 99 8.22 -5.87 -8.98
N PRO A 100 8.32 -6.77 -9.98
CA PRO A 100 7.56 -8.03 -9.98
C PRO A 100 7.85 -8.96 -8.78
N GLN A 101 8.95 -8.73 -8.05
CA GLN A 101 9.36 -9.55 -6.90
C GLN A 101 8.86 -9.01 -5.55
N TYR A 102 8.24 -7.84 -5.50
CA TYR A 102 7.79 -7.23 -4.23
C TYR A 102 6.73 -8.09 -3.54
N THR A 103 5.76 -8.59 -4.30
CA THR A 103 4.70 -9.46 -3.77
C THR A 103 5.21 -10.85 -3.38
N PRO A 104 6.10 -11.53 -4.15
CA PRO A 104 6.79 -12.73 -3.67
C PRO A 104 7.53 -12.57 -2.33
N ILE A 105 8.23 -11.45 -2.10
CA ILE A 105 8.91 -11.20 -0.82
C ILE A 105 7.90 -11.08 0.33
N PHE A 106 6.78 -10.39 0.09
CA PHE A 106 5.68 -10.33 1.05
C PHE A 106 5.16 -11.73 1.40
N VAL A 107 4.97 -12.60 0.40
CA VAL A 107 4.53 -14.00 0.61
C VAL A 107 5.53 -14.76 1.48
N ALA A 108 6.82 -14.66 1.18
CA ALA A 108 7.87 -15.33 1.95
C ALA A 108 7.91 -14.88 3.43
N SER A 109 7.59 -13.62 3.71
CA SER A 109 7.44 -13.13 5.10
C SER A 109 6.12 -13.61 5.73
N ARG A 110 5.00 -13.44 5.02
CA ARG A 110 3.65 -13.61 5.58
C ARG A 110 3.23 -15.06 5.76
N ILE A 111 3.86 -16.01 5.08
CA ILE A 111 3.59 -17.45 5.21
C ILE A 111 3.64 -17.92 6.68
N THR A 112 4.53 -17.33 7.48
CA THR A 112 4.64 -17.63 8.92
C THR A 112 3.34 -17.33 9.66
N GLY A 113 2.76 -16.15 9.46
CA GLY A 113 1.49 -15.76 10.06
C GLY A 113 0.29 -16.54 9.50
N TRP A 114 0.31 -16.88 8.21
CA TRP A 114 -0.73 -17.74 7.63
C TRP A 114 -0.71 -19.14 8.25
N CYS A 115 0.45 -19.77 8.36
CA CYS A 115 0.58 -21.08 9.01
C CYS A 115 0.16 -21.03 10.48
N ALA A 116 0.53 -19.98 11.22
CA ALA A 116 0.10 -19.80 12.60
C ALA A 116 -1.42 -19.74 12.73
N HIS A 117 -2.09 -18.90 11.94
CA HIS A 117 -3.57 -18.81 11.96
C HIS A 117 -4.25 -20.08 11.48
N ILE A 118 -3.65 -20.83 10.55
CA ILE A 118 -4.16 -22.15 10.15
C ILE A 118 -4.09 -23.10 11.35
N MET A 119 -2.96 -23.17 12.06
CA MET A 119 -2.82 -24.01 13.25
C MET A 119 -3.81 -23.61 14.36
N GLU A 120 -4.02 -22.32 14.60
CA GLU A 120 -5.03 -21.81 15.54
C GLU A 120 -6.45 -22.27 15.16
N GLN A 121 -6.80 -22.18 13.88
CA GLN A 121 -8.09 -22.63 13.36
C GLN A 121 -8.25 -24.15 13.51
N HIS A 122 -7.20 -24.95 13.28
CA HIS A 122 -7.27 -26.40 13.46
C HIS A 122 -7.42 -26.79 14.94
N ALA A 123 -6.79 -26.06 15.86
CA ALA A 123 -6.88 -26.32 17.29
C ALA A 123 -8.25 -25.95 17.90
N ASN A 124 -8.91 -24.91 17.37
CA ASN A 124 -10.23 -24.46 17.83
C ASN A 124 -11.19 -24.23 16.65
N ASN A 125 -11.54 -25.32 15.98
CA ASN A 125 -12.18 -25.23 14.67
C ASN A 125 -13.67 -24.88 14.75
N ARG A 126 -14.02 -23.68 14.29
CA ARG A 126 -15.39 -23.26 14.03
C ARG A 126 -15.60 -23.01 12.55
N LEU A 127 -16.58 -23.70 11.96
CA LEU A 127 -16.94 -23.54 10.54
C LEU A 127 -17.40 -22.10 10.24
N ILE A 128 -16.69 -21.43 9.33
CA ILE A 128 -17.08 -20.13 8.80
C ILE A 128 -18.09 -20.37 7.66
N ARG A 129 -19.37 -20.06 7.90
CA ARG A 129 -20.47 -20.22 6.92
C ARG A 129 -21.14 -18.87 6.62
N PRO A 130 -20.62 -18.08 5.67
CA PRO A 130 -21.25 -16.81 5.29
C PRO A 130 -22.61 -17.06 4.62
N ARG A 131 -23.53 -16.11 4.77
CA ARG A 131 -24.82 -16.09 4.05
C ARG A 131 -24.79 -14.96 3.02
N ALA A 132 -25.48 -15.15 1.90
CA ALA A 132 -25.67 -14.13 0.89
C ALA A 132 -27.13 -13.65 0.90
N ALA A 133 -27.34 -12.36 0.63
CA ALA A 133 -28.66 -11.84 0.29
C ALA A 133 -28.88 -12.05 -1.21
N TYR A 134 -29.96 -12.73 -1.57
CA TYR A 134 -30.34 -12.89 -2.98
C TYR A 134 -30.98 -11.59 -3.48
N VAL A 135 -30.38 -11.00 -4.51
CA VAL A 135 -30.85 -9.76 -5.18
C VAL A 135 -31.24 -10.02 -6.63
N GLY A 136 -31.43 -11.29 -6.99
CA GLY A 136 -31.91 -11.69 -8.30
C GLY A 136 -33.43 -11.60 -8.42
N PRO A 137 -33.99 -11.98 -9.58
CA PRO A 137 -35.43 -11.96 -9.80
C PRO A 137 -36.17 -12.95 -8.89
N GLU A 138 -37.41 -12.63 -8.55
CA GLU A 138 -38.28 -13.57 -7.82
C GLU A 138 -38.47 -14.90 -8.56
N THR A 139 -38.97 -15.90 -7.83
CA THR A 139 -39.29 -17.22 -8.38
C THR A 139 -40.15 -17.09 -9.63
N ARG A 140 -39.69 -17.68 -10.74
CA ARG A 140 -40.39 -17.66 -12.04
C ARG A 140 -41.06 -19.00 -12.30
N SER A 141 -42.23 -18.97 -12.94
CA SER A 141 -42.85 -20.16 -13.52
C SER A 141 -42.06 -20.60 -14.76
N TRP A 142 -41.98 -21.92 -14.97
CA TRP A 142 -41.44 -22.49 -16.19
C TRP A 142 -42.41 -22.26 -17.36
N ASN A 143 -41.94 -21.68 -18.46
CA ASN A 143 -42.71 -21.60 -19.71
C ASN A 143 -42.29 -22.76 -20.61
N ALA A 144 -43.19 -23.73 -20.76
CA ALA A 144 -43.05 -24.85 -21.70
C ALA A 144 -43.31 -24.41 -23.14
#